data_AF-A0A7J9QB46-F1
#
_entry.id   AF-A0A7J9QB46-F1
#
_cell.length_a   1.000
_cell.length_b   1.000
_cell.length_c   1.000
_cell.angle_alpha   90.00
_cell.angle_beta   90.00
_cell.angle_gamma   90.00
#
_symmetry.space_group_name_H-M   'P 1'
#
loop_
_entity.id
_entity.type
_entity.pdbx_description
1 polymer ?
#
loop_
_entity_poly.entity_id
_entity_poly.type
_entity_poly.pdbx_seq_one_letter_code
_entity_poly.pdbx_strand_id
1 'polypeptide(L)'
;MTNVSFQGERGAYSEAAAKSFFDHDIETIPLPTFSEILQNTSKDISEFSILPVENSLEGSVGESYDLLNSTDLNVTGETYHRIEHCLIGLGNLEEV
;
A
#
# COMPACT_ATOMS: atom_id res chain seq x y z
N MET A 1 16.81 8.13 3.02
CA MET A 1 15.53 8.25 2.29
C MET A 1 14.66 7.15 2.85
N THR A 2 13.44 7.46 3.28
CA THR A 2 12.62 6.49 3.99
C THR A 2 12.07 5.44 3.04
N ASN A 3 12.35 4.17 3.32
CA ASN A 3 11.92 3.05 2.49
C ASN A 3 10.56 2.53 2.95
N VAL A 4 9.58 2.50 2.04
CA VAL A 4 8.21 2.08 2.35
C VAL A 4 7.80 0.97 1.40
N SER A 5 7.53 -0.22 1.93
CA SER A 5 7.03 -1.34 1.13
C SER A 5 5.51 -1.36 1.07
N PHE A 6 4.97 -1.88 -0.03
CA PHE A 6 3.54 -2.03 -0.23
C PHE A 6 3.25 -3.22 -1.14
N GLN A 7 2.07 -3.83 -0.98
CA GLN A 7 1.67 -4.96 -1.81
C GLN A 7 1.11 -4.46 -3.15
N GLY A 8 1.58 -5.06 -4.24
CA GLY A 8 1.15 -4.79 -5.60
C GLY A 8 2.28 -4.30 -6.51
N GLU A 9 1.92 -3.47 -7.48
CA GLU A 9 2.84 -2.91 -8.48
C GLU A 9 2.87 -1.39 -8.42
N ARG A 10 3.85 -0.77 -9.10
CA ARG A 10 3.91 0.69 -9.25
C ARG A 10 2.61 1.20 -9.88
N GLY A 11 2.05 2.25 -9.30
CA GLY A 11 0.74 2.80 -9.66
C GLY A 11 -0.44 2.20 -8.88
N ALA A 12 -0.23 1.21 -8.02
CA ALA A 12 -1.28 0.72 -7.12
C ALA A 12 -1.70 1.79 -6.10
N TYR A 13 -2.95 1.70 -5.62
CA TYR A 13 -3.47 2.64 -4.62
C TYR A 13 -2.67 2.62 -3.31
N SER A 14 -2.08 1.48 -2.93
CA SER A 14 -1.19 1.41 -1.75
C SER A 14 0.09 2.23 -1.93
N GLU A 15 0.61 2.36 -3.16
CA GLU A 15 1.75 3.25 -3.45
C GLU A 15 1.32 4.72 -3.32
N ALA A 16 0.13 5.06 -3.83
CA ALA A 16 -0.42 6.41 -3.70
C ALA A 16 -0.71 6.77 -2.24
N ALA A 17 -1.22 5.81 -1.46
CA ALA A 17 -1.43 5.96 -0.01
C ALA A 17 -0.11 6.20 0.73
N ALA A 18 0.96 5.48 0.40
CA ALA A 18 2.29 5.71 0.95
C ALA A 18 2.75 7.16 0.68
N LYS A 19 2.73 7.57 -0.59
CA LYS A 19 3.18 8.91 -1.00
C LYS A 19 2.32 10.03 -0.42
N SER A 20 1.05 9.78 -0.13
CA SER A 20 0.16 10.76 0.49
C SER A 20 0.31 10.86 2.00
N PHE A 21 0.78 9.80 2.67
CA PHE A 21 0.91 9.76 4.13
C PHE A 21 2.18 10.45 4.60
N PHE A 22 3.31 10.21 3.92
CA PHE A 22 4.58 10.82 4.27
C PHE A 22 4.69 12.25 3.71
N ASP A 23 5.14 13.18 4.54
CA ASP A 23 5.30 14.61 4.23
C ASP A 23 6.64 14.96 3.55
N HIS A 24 7.40 13.94 3.19
CA HIS A 24 8.72 14.02 2.58
C HIS A 24 8.89 12.95 1.50
N ASP A 25 9.94 13.07 0.70
CA ASP A 25 10.22 12.09 -0.36
C ASP A 25 10.60 10.73 0.24
N ILE A 26 9.87 9.70 -0.20
CA ILE A 26 10.06 8.29 0.16
C ILE A 26 10.47 7.46 -1.05
N GLU A 27 11.12 6.33 -0.81
CA GLU A 27 11.36 5.30 -1.81
C GLU A 27 10.35 4.15 -1.62
N THR A 28 9.55 3.88 -2.66
CA THR A 28 8.49 2.86 -2.61
C THR A 28 8.96 1.51 -3.18
N ILE A 29 8.71 0.44 -2.42
CA ILE A 29 9.13 -0.93 -2.73
C ILE A 29 7.89 -1.82 -2.98
N PRO A 30 7.50 -2.08 -4.24
CA PRO A 30 6.40 -3.00 -4.53
C PRO A 30 6.80 -4.45 -4.24
N LEU A 31 5.92 -5.20 -3.58
CA LEU A 31 6.07 -6.64 -3.36
C LEU A 31 4.77 -7.39 -3.70
N PRO A 32 4.85 -8.68 -4.06
CA PRO A 32 3.68 -9.45 -4.50
C PRO A 32 2.63 -9.69 -3.41
N THR A 33 3.04 -9.85 -2.14
CA THR A 33 2.14 -10.30 -1.06
C THR A 33 2.22 -9.45 0.21
N PHE A 34 1.16 -9.47 1.03
CA PHE A 34 1.16 -8.85 2.35
C PHE A 34 2.21 -9.47 3.30
N SER A 35 2.44 -10.78 3.18
CA SER A 35 3.47 -11.45 3.97
C SER A 35 4.86 -10.92 3.65
N GLU A 36 5.16 -10.68 2.37
CA GLU A 36 6.47 -10.17 1.95
C GLU A 36 6.73 -8.74 2.43
N ILE A 37 5.74 -7.84 2.40
CA ILE A 37 5.94 -6.46 2.90
C ILE A 37 6.22 -6.46 4.41
N LEU A 38 5.42 -7.22 5.18
CA LEU A 38 5.59 -7.33 6.63
C LEU A 38 6.91 -8.02 6.99
N GLN A 39 7.35 -9.01 6.20
CA GLN A 39 8.67 -9.62 6.36
C GLN A 39 9.80 -8.63 6.04
N ASN A 40 9.65 -7.78 5.02
CA ASN A 40 10.63 -6.75 4.69
C ASN A 40 10.79 -5.76 5.85
N THR A 41 9.68 -5.30 6.44
CA THR A 41 9.75 -4.41 7.60
C THR A 41 10.30 -5.12 8.84
N SER A 42 9.93 -6.38 9.09
CA SER A 42 10.49 -7.16 10.20
C SER A 42 11.99 -7.44 10.08
N LYS A 43 12.55 -7.37 8.87
CA LYS A 43 13.97 -7.60 8.57
C LYS A 43 14.75 -6.30 8.34
N ASP A 44 14.17 -5.15 8.68
CA ASP A 44 14.76 -3.82 8.48
C ASP A 44 15.13 -3.50 7.01
N ILE A 45 14.50 -4.16 6.04
CA ILE A 45 14.69 -3.89 4.61
C ILE A 45 13.90 -2.63 4.19
N SER A 46 12.71 -2.46 4.75
CA SER A 46 11.90 -1.23 4.64
C SER A 46 11.52 -0.73 6.02
N GLU A 47 11.67 0.57 6.28
CA GLU A 47 11.33 1.18 7.59
C GLU A 47 9.83 1.06 7.89
N PHE A 48 8.98 1.12 6.86
CA PHE A 48 7.53 1.00 6.99
C PHE A 48 6.93 0.10 5.93
N SER A 49 5.75 -0.44 6.22
CA SER A 49 4.87 -1.16 5.28
C SER A 49 3.51 -0.49 5.23
N ILE A 50 2.93 -0.33 4.05
CA ILE A 50 1.51 0.06 3.88
C ILE A 50 0.67 -1.20 3.74
N LEU A 51 -0.27 -1.37 4.66
CA LEU A 51 -1.17 -2.52 4.71
C LEU A 51 -2.62 -2.05 4.60
N PRO A 52 -3.38 -2.47 3.57
CA PRO A 52 -4.81 -2.17 3.49
C PRO A 52 -5.56 -3.02 4.50
N VAL A 53 -6.30 -2.40 5.42
CA VAL A 53 -7.02 -3.10 6.49
C VAL A 53 -8.54 -3.08 6.33
N GLU A 54 -9.09 -2.17 5.53
CA GLU A 54 -10.52 -2.05 5.26
C GLU A 54 -10.79 -1.37 3.92
N ASN A 55 -11.88 -1.78 3.25
CA ASN A 55 -12.45 -1.13 2.08
C ASN A 55 -13.93 -0.83 2.32
N SER A 56 -14.41 0.34 1.91
CA SER A 56 -15.82 0.74 2.06
C SER A 56 -16.83 -0.15 1.31
N LEU A 57 -16.39 -0.91 0.29
CA LEU A 57 -17.24 -1.79 -0.52
C LEU A 57 -17.21 -3.24 -0.04
N GLU A 58 -16.02 -3.77 0.29
CA GLU A 58 -15.83 -5.18 0.63
C GLU A 58 -15.63 -5.43 2.13
N GLY A 59 -15.52 -4.37 2.93
CA GLY A 59 -15.29 -4.44 4.36
C GLY A 59 -13.83 -4.70 4.72
N SER A 60 -13.63 -5.33 5.88
CA SER A 60 -12.30 -5.56 6.46
C SER A 60 -11.46 -6.55 5.65
N VAL A 61 -10.17 -6.27 5.52
CA VAL A 61 -9.19 -7.16 4.88
C VAL A 61 -8.62 -8.11 5.94
N GLY A 62 -9.27 -9.26 6.14
CA GLY A 62 -8.93 -10.21 7.21
C GLY A 62 -7.46 -10.67 7.20
N GLU A 63 -6.92 -10.96 6.02
CA GLU A 63 -5.53 -11.40 5.84
C GLU A 63 -4.53 -10.39 6.41
N SER A 64 -4.78 -9.10 6.27
CA SER A 64 -3.93 -8.04 6.81
C SER A 64 -3.83 -8.12 8.33
N TYR A 65 -4.96 -8.31 9.02
CA TYR A 65 -4.98 -8.45 10.47
C TYR A 65 -4.30 -9.74 10.93
N ASP A 66 -4.61 -10.85 10.28
CA ASP A 66 -4.02 -12.15 10.61
C ASP A 66 -2.51 -12.14 10.48
N LEU A 67 -2.00 -11.57 9.38
CA LEU A 67 -0.56 -11.46 9.15
C LEU A 67 0.10 -10.46 10.11
N LEU A 68 -0.48 -9.29 10.34
CA LEU A 68 0.08 -8.32 11.28
C LEU A 68 0.18 -8.91 12.70
N ASN A 69 -0.88 -9.60 13.16
CA ASN A 69 -0.91 -10.31 14.45
C ASN A 69 0.14 -11.43 14.56
N SER A 70 0.64 -11.93 13.43
CA SER A 70 1.71 -12.94 13.40
C SER A 70 3.13 -12.37 13.48
N THR A 71 3.27 -11.03 13.54
CA THR A 71 4.54 -10.32 13.61
C THR A 71 4.68 -9.54 14.93
N ASP A 72 5.91 -9.13 15.26
CA ASP A 72 6.18 -8.19 16.37
C ASP A 72 6.09 -6.71 15.92
N LEU A 73 5.56 -6.45 14.72
CA LEU A 73 5.41 -5.09 14.19
C LEU A 73 4.27 -4.35 14.90
N ASN A 74 4.38 -3.03 14.94
CA ASN A 74 3.40 -2.15 15.55
C ASN A 74 2.81 -1.20 14.51
N VAL A 75 1.53 -0.88 14.63
CA VAL A 75 0.89 0.16 13.83
C VAL A 75 1.33 1.52 14.34
N THR A 76 1.92 2.33 13.45
CA THR A 76 2.46 3.65 13.80
C THR A 76 1.67 4.82 13.20
N GLY A 77 0.67 4.54 12.36
CA GLY A 77 -0.18 5.53 11.75
C GLY A 77 -1.28 4.90 10.89
N GLU A 78 -2.20 5.74 10.43
CA GLU A 78 -3.30 5.35 9.55
C GLU A 78 -3.53 6.42 8.48
N THR A 79 -4.13 6.01 7.35
CA THR A 79 -4.56 6.91 6.30
C THR A 79 -5.78 6.37 5.59
N TYR A 80 -6.62 7.27 5.07
CA TYR A 80 -7.77 6.94 4.25
C TYR A 80 -7.50 7.39 2.82
N HIS A 81 -7.47 6.44 1.89
CA HIS A 81 -7.25 6.71 0.48
C HIS A 81 -8.57 6.55 -0.31
N ARG A 82 -9.03 7.63 -0.94
CA ARG A 82 -10.21 7.60 -1.80
C ARG A 82 -9.87 6.91 -3.12
N ILE A 83 -10.59 5.84 -3.43
CA ILE A 83 -10.42 5.08 -4.67
C ILE A 83 -11.17 5.77 -5.82
N GLU A 84 -10.46 6.12 -6.89
CA GLU A 84 -11.01 6.75 -8.10
C GLU A 84 -10.51 6.00 -9.34
N HIS A 85 -11.39 5.20 -9.94
CA HIS A 85 -11.05 4.48 -11.16
C HIS A 85 -11.10 5.39 -12.38
N CYS A 86 -10.05 5.31 -13.20
CA CYS A 86 -9.95 6.02 -14.48
C CYS A 86 -10.07 5.04 -15.66
N LEU A 87 -10.75 5.48 -16.72
CA LEU A 87 -10.67 4.80 -18.02
C LEU A 87 -9.35 5.19 -18.70
N ILE A 88 -8.53 4.20 -19.05
CA ILE A 88 -7.28 4.40 -19.79
C ILE A 88 -7.41 3.83 -21.20
N GLY A 89 -6.97 4.58 -22.20
CA GLY A 89 -7.01 4.19 -23.60
C GLY A 89 -5.81 4.74 -24.36
N LEU A 90 -5.57 4.18 -25.56
CA LEU A 90 -4.51 4.64 -26.47
C LEU A 90 -5.01 5.71 -27.47
N GLY A 91 -6.34 5.89 -27.58
CA GLY A 91 -6.97 6.81 -28.51
C GLY A 91 -7.30 8.17 -27.89
N ASN A 92 -7.84 9.08 -28.72
CA ASN A 92 -8.27 10.38 -28.26
C ASN A 92 -9.63 10.28 -27.54
N LEU A 93 -9.84 11.10 -26.51
CA LEU A 93 -11.11 11.14 -25.77
C LEU A 93 -12.31 11.46 -26.67
N GLU A 94 -12.09 12.21 -27.76
CA GLU A 94 -13.11 12.57 -28.75
C GLU A 94 -13.58 11.38 -29.61
N GLU A 95 -12.87 10.25 -29.57
CA GLU A 95 -13.17 9.03 -30.33
C GLU A 95 -13.94 7.97 -29.50
N VAL A 96 -14.26 8.27 -28.23
CA VAL A 96 -14.90 7.36 -27.26
C VAL A 96 -16.39 7.69 -27.07
#